data_AF-A0A0J7KWV1-F1
#
_entry.id   AF-A0A0J7KWV1-F1
#
_cell.length_a   1.000
_cell.length_b   1.000
_cell.length_c   1.000
_cell.angle_alpha   90.00
_cell.angle_beta   90.00
_cell.angle_gamma   90.00
#
_symmetry.space_group_name_H-M   'P 1'
#
loop_
_entity.id
_entity.type
_entity.pdbx_description
1 polymer ?
#
loop_
_entity_poly.entity_id
_entity_poly.type
_entity_poly.pdbx_seq_one_letter_code
_entity_poly.pdbx_strand_id
1 'polypeptide(L)'
;MPEELLFLHLTELVPLLIESLALSNEYLILWTLISLKLLLDTKHDIFFDNIQCVIPRLVQLSAHRIMGVRIAALECLAHYANYPTVLINPYKQVVLDKLGIVIDDRKRLVRKAAVEARIRWFIAGASGPKE
;
A
#
# COMPACT_ATOMS: atom_id res chain seq x y z
N MET A 1 -10.33 23.00 3.78
CA MET A 1 -11.28 22.24 2.96
C MET A 1 -12.18 21.50 3.93
N PRO A 2 -13.52 21.62 3.88
CA PRO A 2 -14.41 20.90 4.78
C PRO A 2 -14.20 19.39 4.66
N GLU A 3 -14.26 18.67 5.77
CA GLU A 3 -13.95 17.24 5.83
C GLU A 3 -14.88 16.45 4.90
N GLU A 4 -16.17 16.77 4.93
CA GLU A 4 -17.24 16.15 4.16
C GLU A 4 -17.03 16.31 2.65
N LEU A 5 -16.48 17.46 2.23
CA LEU A 5 -16.15 17.69 0.84
C LEU A 5 -14.95 16.81 0.43
N LEU A 6 -13.99 16.56 1.32
CA LEU A 6 -12.87 15.66 1.04
C LEU A 6 -13.36 14.21 0.90
N PHE A 7 -14.25 13.77 1.79
CA PHE A 7 -14.87 12.43 1.73
C PHE A 7 -15.57 12.18 0.37
N LEU A 8 -16.43 13.09 -0.07
CA LEU A 8 -17.14 12.97 -1.34
C LEU A 8 -16.18 12.80 -2.53
N HIS A 9 -15.15 13.64 -2.61
CA HIS A 9 -14.19 13.54 -3.71
C HIS A 9 -13.35 12.26 -3.64
N LEU A 10 -13.05 11.74 -2.45
CA LEU A 10 -12.30 10.49 -2.30
C LEU A 10 -13.11 9.29 -2.78
N THR A 11 -14.41 9.24 -2.52
CA THR A 11 -15.27 8.16 -3.01
C THR A 11 -15.32 8.06 -4.54
N GLU A 12 -15.19 9.19 -5.25
CA GLU A 12 -15.12 9.23 -6.71
C GLU A 12 -13.69 8.97 -7.24
N LEU A 13 -12.69 9.54 -6.58
CA LEU A 13 -11.30 9.51 -7.04
C LEU A 13 -10.60 8.17 -6.81
N VAL A 14 -10.82 7.54 -5.66
CA VAL A 14 -10.06 6.35 -5.24
C VAL A 14 -10.27 5.16 -6.20
N PRO A 15 -11.49 4.83 -6.66
CA PRO A 15 -11.69 3.78 -7.67
C PRO A 15 -10.86 4.03 -8.94
N LEU A 16 -10.83 5.26 -9.44
CA LEU A 16 -10.05 5.64 -10.63
C LEU A 16 -8.55 5.47 -10.41
N LEU A 17 -8.06 5.80 -9.21
CA LEU A 17 -6.66 5.55 -8.83
C LEU A 17 -6.36 4.05 -8.81
N ILE A 18 -7.25 3.23 -8.26
CA ILE A 18 -7.06 1.78 -8.19
C ILE A 18 -7.02 1.17 -9.59
N GLU A 19 -7.94 1.56 -10.47
CA GLU A 19 -7.93 1.13 -11.88
C GLU A 19 -6.65 1.57 -12.59
N SER A 20 -6.15 2.78 -12.31
CA SER A 20 -4.92 3.30 -12.89
C SER A 20 -3.70 2.45 -12.53
N LEU A 21 -3.70 1.75 -11.38
CA LEU A 21 -2.63 0.82 -11.03
C LEU A 21 -2.53 -0.36 -11.99
N ALA A 22 -3.61 -0.74 -12.68
CA ALA A 22 -3.66 -1.87 -13.61
C ALA A 22 -3.12 -1.52 -15.02
N LEU A 23 -2.92 -0.24 -15.32
CA LEU A 23 -2.47 0.23 -16.63
C LEU A 23 -1.00 -0.12 -16.89
N SER A 24 -0.57 -0.01 -18.14
CA SER A 24 0.80 -0.29 -18.59
C SER A 24 1.73 0.93 -18.56
N ASN A 25 1.18 2.14 -18.39
CA ASN A 25 1.95 3.38 -18.34
C ASN A 25 2.65 3.52 -16.98
N GLU A 26 3.97 3.37 -16.98
CA GLU A 26 4.78 3.34 -15.76
C GLU A 26 4.81 4.68 -15.01
N TYR A 27 4.74 5.80 -15.74
CA TYR A 27 4.66 7.12 -15.15
C TYR A 27 3.33 7.28 -14.43
N LEU A 28 2.23 6.86 -15.07
CA LEU A 28 0.91 6.91 -14.46
C LEU A 28 0.85 6.02 -13.22
N ILE A 29 1.31 4.77 -13.30
CA ILE A 29 1.39 3.87 -12.14
C ILE A 29 2.18 4.51 -10.99
N LEU A 30 3.35 5.11 -11.28
CA LEU A 30 4.17 5.75 -10.27
C LEU A 30 3.43 6.91 -9.58
N TRP A 31 2.84 7.81 -10.36
CA TRP A 31 2.10 8.96 -9.83
C TRP A 31 0.87 8.51 -9.05
N THR A 32 0.14 7.52 -9.54
CA THR A 32 -0.98 6.90 -8.84
C THR A 32 -0.54 6.32 -7.50
N LEU A 33 0.59 5.61 -7.42
CA LEU A 33 1.11 5.09 -6.16
C LEU A 33 1.53 6.20 -5.18
N ILE A 34 2.14 7.27 -5.68
CA ILE A 34 2.53 8.43 -4.85
C ILE A 34 1.27 9.11 -4.28
N SER A 35 0.25 9.31 -5.11
CA SER A 35 -1.04 9.85 -4.68
C SER A 35 -1.72 8.92 -3.68
N LEU A 36 -1.80 7.62 -3.97
CA LEU A 36 -2.40 6.63 -3.09
C LEU A 36 -1.72 6.63 -1.71
N LYS A 37 -0.38 6.64 -1.68
CA LYS A 37 0.38 6.74 -0.43
C LYS A 37 -0.05 7.92 0.43
N LEU A 38 -0.16 9.12 -0.16
CA LEU A 38 -0.57 10.33 0.56
C LEU A 38 -2.00 10.22 1.10
N LEU A 39 -2.89 9.57 0.34
CA LEU A 39 -4.30 9.45 0.71
C LEU A 39 -4.56 8.33 1.73
N LEU A 40 -3.72 7.29 1.79
CA LEU A 40 -3.89 6.18 2.74
C LEU A 40 -3.85 6.64 4.21
N ASP A 41 -3.18 7.76 4.50
CA ASP A 41 -3.11 8.36 5.84
C ASP A 41 -4.45 8.99 6.29
N THR A 42 -5.38 9.25 5.37
CA THR A 42 -6.74 9.70 5.71
C THR A 42 -7.55 8.61 6.42
N LYS A 43 -7.14 7.34 6.29
CA LYS A 43 -7.86 6.16 6.82
C LYS A 43 -9.33 6.09 6.43
N HIS A 44 -9.72 6.75 5.33
CA HIS A 44 -11.08 6.71 4.84
C HIS A 44 -11.47 5.28 4.45
N ASP A 45 -12.69 4.88 4.82
CA ASP A 45 -13.25 3.54 4.57
C ASP A 45 -13.12 3.05 3.13
N ILE A 46 -13.11 3.94 2.12
CA ILE A 46 -12.95 3.57 0.71
C ILE A 46 -11.64 2.80 0.43
N PHE A 47 -10.57 3.06 1.19
CA PHE A 47 -9.31 2.33 1.06
C PHE A 47 -9.37 0.93 1.68
N PHE A 48 -10.22 0.76 2.69
CA PHE A 48 -10.55 -0.54 3.25
C PHE A 48 -11.48 -1.33 2.32
N ASP A 49 -12.56 -0.72 1.81
CA ASP A 49 -13.53 -1.39 0.94
C ASP A 49 -12.88 -1.98 -0.32
N ASN A 50 -11.78 -1.38 -0.76
CA ASN A 50 -11.02 -1.80 -1.92
C ASN A 50 -9.75 -2.60 -1.59
N ILE A 51 -9.47 -2.93 -0.32
CA ILE A 51 -8.20 -3.53 0.11
C ILE A 51 -7.88 -4.85 -0.62
N GLN A 52 -8.92 -5.63 -0.92
CA GLN A 52 -8.83 -6.90 -1.66
C GLN A 52 -8.31 -6.74 -3.09
N CYS A 53 -8.55 -5.59 -3.73
CA CYS A 53 -8.06 -5.27 -5.06
C CYS A 53 -6.66 -4.64 -4.98
N VAL A 54 -6.45 -3.79 -3.98
CA VAL A 54 -5.25 -2.96 -3.87
C VAL A 54 -4.04 -3.77 -3.39
N ILE A 55 -4.15 -4.54 -2.31
CA ILE A 55 -2.99 -5.23 -1.75
C ILE A 55 -2.34 -6.21 -2.74
N PRO A 56 -3.08 -7.10 -3.43
CA PRO A 56 -2.46 -7.98 -4.42
C PRO A 56 -1.74 -7.21 -5.52
N ARG A 57 -2.29 -6.06 -5.95
CA ARG A 57 -1.66 -5.21 -6.96
C ARG A 57 -0.38 -4.55 -6.43
N LEU A 58 -0.37 -4.05 -5.19
CA LEU A 58 0.83 -3.50 -4.56
C LEU A 58 1.93 -4.56 -4.39
N VAL A 59 1.55 -5.77 -3.98
CA VAL A 59 2.46 -6.94 -3.89
C VAL A 59 3.09 -7.23 -5.26
N GLN A 60 2.32 -7.20 -6.34
CA GLN A 60 2.85 -7.34 -7.70
C GLN A 60 3.80 -6.20 -8.09
N LEU A 61 3.39 -4.95 -7.84
CA LEU A 61 4.15 -3.75 -8.20
C LEU A 61 5.45 -3.60 -7.38
N SER A 62 5.55 -4.21 -6.19
CA SER A 62 6.80 -4.25 -5.41
C SER A 62 7.95 -4.99 -6.12
N ALA A 63 7.64 -5.80 -7.14
CA ALA A 63 8.62 -6.47 -8.00
C ALA A 63 8.71 -5.88 -9.42
N HIS A 64 8.14 -4.69 -9.65
CA HIS A 64 8.12 -4.04 -10.96
C HIS A 64 9.53 -3.70 -11.49
N ARG A 65 9.68 -3.58 -12.82
CA ARG A 65 11.00 -3.29 -13.43
C ARG A 65 11.55 -1.91 -13.06
N ILE A 66 10.65 -0.93 -12.85
CA ILE A 66 10.99 0.46 -12.48
C ILE A 66 11.19 0.58 -10.98
N MET A 67 12.36 1.10 -10.58
CA MET A 67 12.73 1.27 -9.18
C MET A 67 11.74 2.13 -8.40
N GLY A 68 11.31 3.27 -8.96
CA GLY A 68 10.37 4.18 -8.30
C GLY A 68 9.02 3.52 -8.00
N VAL A 69 8.49 2.73 -8.94
CA VAL A 69 7.25 1.96 -8.75
C VAL A 69 7.38 0.97 -7.60
N ARG A 70 8.51 0.24 -7.53
CA ARG A 70 8.75 -0.70 -6.43
C ARG A 70 8.76 0.01 -5.08
N ILE A 71 9.49 1.13 -4.97
CA ILE A 71 9.56 1.92 -3.72
C ILE A 71 8.18 2.41 -3.32
N ALA A 72 7.45 3.05 -4.24
CA ALA A 72 6.13 3.62 -3.95
C ALA A 72 5.11 2.53 -3.56
N ALA A 73 5.17 1.34 -4.17
CA ALA A 73 4.32 0.21 -3.80
C ALA A 73 4.66 -0.34 -2.41
N LEU A 74 5.95 -0.45 -2.06
CA LEU A 74 6.40 -0.86 -0.73
C LEU A 74 5.96 0.15 0.35
N GLU A 75 6.05 1.45 0.05
CA GLU A 75 5.55 2.49 0.94
C GLU A 75 4.03 2.35 1.14
N CYS A 76 3.23 2.17 0.08
CA CYS A 76 1.79 1.92 0.22
C CYS A 76 1.49 0.70 1.11
N LEU A 77 2.22 -0.41 0.93
CA LEU A 77 2.10 -1.58 1.81
C LEU A 77 2.43 -1.22 3.27
N ALA A 78 3.46 -0.41 3.51
CA ALA A 78 3.84 0.06 4.84
C ALA A 78 2.75 0.94 5.50
N HIS A 79 1.97 1.69 4.72
CA HIS A 79 0.82 2.47 5.21
C HIS A 79 -0.38 1.56 5.53
N TYR A 80 -0.67 0.56 4.68
CA TYR A 80 -1.72 -0.42 4.96
C TYR A 80 -1.50 -1.19 6.26
N ALA A 81 -0.24 -1.44 6.66
CA ALA A 81 0.06 -2.08 7.94
C ALA A 81 -0.47 -1.32 9.18
N ASN A 82 -0.84 -0.04 9.03
CA ASN A 82 -1.42 0.79 10.10
C ASN A 82 -2.97 0.70 10.19
N TYR A 83 -3.62 -0.06 9.30
CA TYR A 83 -5.07 -0.26 9.33
C TYR A 83 -5.45 -1.26 10.43
N PRO A 84 -6.71 -1.25 10.91
CA PRO A 84 -7.19 -2.20 11.91
C PRO A 84 -6.82 -3.64 11.57
N THR A 85 -6.26 -4.36 12.55
CA THR A 85 -5.69 -5.70 12.35
C THR A 85 -6.68 -6.67 11.71
N VAL A 86 -7.95 -6.60 12.09
CA VAL A 86 -9.02 -7.45 11.53
C VAL A 86 -9.13 -7.32 10.00
N LEU A 87 -8.82 -6.16 9.43
CA LEU A 87 -8.94 -5.89 8.00
C LEU A 87 -7.72 -6.36 7.21
N ILE A 88 -6.52 -6.26 7.82
CA ILE A 88 -5.26 -6.57 7.13
C ILE A 88 -4.76 -7.99 7.37
N ASN A 89 -5.20 -8.65 8.44
CA ASN A 89 -4.77 -10.00 8.81
C ASN A 89 -4.96 -11.03 7.67
N PRO A 90 -6.05 -11.02 6.87
CA PRO A 90 -6.19 -11.93 5.73
C PRO A 90 -5.06 -11.83 4.70
N TYR A 91 -4.41 -10.67 4.59
CA TYR A 91 -3.34 -10.41 3.63
C TYR A 91 -1.94 -10.54 4.21
N LYS A 92 -1.81 -10.71 5.54
CA LYS A 92 -0.52 -10.64 6.24
C LYS A 92 0.48 -11.65 5.70
N GLN A 93 0.07 -12.91 5.51
CA GLN A 93 0.97 -13.96 5.04
C GLN A 93 1.49 -13.66 3.63
N VAL A 94 0.60 -13.37 2.67
CA VAL A 94 1.00 -13.10 1.27
C VAL A 94 1.90 -11.88 1.15
N VAL A 95 1.66 -10.84 1.97
CA VAL A 95 2.53 -9.65 2.00
C VAL A 95 3.90 -10.00 2.58
N LEU A 96 3.96 -10.70 3.72
CA LEU A 96 5.23 -11.06 4.36
C LEU A 96 6.09 -11.99 3.50
N ASP A 97 5.47 -12.96 2.83
CA ASP A 97 6.16 -13.87 1.91
C ASP A 97 6.78 -13.09 0.74
N LYS A 98 6.02 -12.17 0.14
CA LYS A 98 6.55 -11.34 -0.93
C LYS A 98 7.67 -10.43 -0.45
N LEU A 99 7.48 -9.76 0.68
CA LEU A 99 8.49 -8.86 1.25
C LEU A 99 9.77 -9.62 1.64
N GLY A 100 9.66 -10.88 2.04
CA GLY A 100 10.81 -11.77 2.28
C GLY A 100 11.70 -11.98 1.05
N ILE A 101 11.15 -11.84 -0.16
CA ILE A 101 11.92 -11.87 -1.41
C ILE A 101 12.48 -10.46 -1.73
N VAL A 102 11.67 -9.42 -1.53
CA VAL A 102 12.03 -8.05 -1.94
C VAL A 102 13.11 -7.42 -1.04
N ILE A 103 13.33 -7.92 0.18
CA ILE A 103 14.46 -7.47 1.02
C ILE A 103 15.84 -7.73 0.39
N ASP A 104 15.94 -8.68 -0.56
CA ASP A 104 17.17 -8.96 -1.32
C ASP A 104 17.21 -8.21 -2.66
N ASP A 105 16.43 -7.13 -2.82
CA ASP A 105 16.42 -6.33 -4.04
C ASP A 105 17.83 -5.82 -4.43
N ARG A 106 18.15 -5.85 -5.73
CA ARG A 106 19.41 -5.32 -6.28
C ARG A 106 19.70 -3.86 -5.92
N LYS A 107 18.69 -3.04 -5.60
CA LYS A 107 18.84 -1.62 -5.26
C LYS A 107 18.70 -1.38 -3.76
N ARG A 108 19.71 -0.74 -3.15
CA ARG A 108 19.75 -0.39 -1.71
C ARG A 108 18.50 0.38 -1.24
N LEU A 109 18.01 1.34 -2.03
CA LEU A 109 16.83 2.13 -1.68
C LEU A 109 15.56 1.28 -1.61
N VAL A 110 15.43 0.28 -2.49
CA VAL A 110 14.30 -0.65 -2.47
C VAL A 110 14.39 -1.56 -1.26
N ARG A 111 15.58 -2.09 -0.94
CA ARG A 111 15.78 -2.89 0.28
C ARG A 111 15.40 -2.11 1.54
N LYS A 112 15.76 -0.82 1.63
CA LYS A 112 15.37 0.05 2.75
C LYS A 112 13.84 0.13 2.90
N ALA A 113 13.13 0.41 1.81
CA ALA A 113 11.67 0.46 1.81
C ALA A 113 11.03 -0.90 2.14
N ALA A 114 11.61 -2.00 1.64
CA ALA A 114 11.12 -3.36 1.88
C ALA A 114 11.27 -3.79 3.33
N VAL A 115 12.42 -3.49 3.95
CA VAL A 115 12.67 -3.75 5.38
C VAL A 115 11.67 -2.98 6.24
N GLU A 116 11.47 -1.69 5.96
CA GLU A 116 10.49 -0.86 6.68
C GLU A 116 9.07 -1.44 6.57
N ALA A 117 8.61 -1.74 5.36
CA ALA A 117 7.30 -2.36 5.14
C ALA A 117 7.18 -3.68 5.90
N ARG A 118 8.20 -4.55 5.82
CA ARG A 118 8.19 -5.88 6.45
C ARG A 118 8.11 -5.81 7.96
N ILE A 119 8.87 -4.89 8.59
CA ILE A 119 8.83 -4.64 10.04
C ILE A 119 7.41 -4.25 10.47
N ARG A 120 6.78 -3.29 9.76
CA ARG A 120 5.42 -2.86 10.09
C ARG A 120 4.41 -3.99 9.97
N TRP A 121 4.49 -4.79 8.92
CA TRP A 121 3.60 -5.95 8.74
C TRP A 121 3.82 -7.06 9.79
N PHE A 122 5.04 -7.24 10.29
CA PHE A 122 5.28 -8.16 11.41
C PHE A 122 4.60 -7.68 12.69
N ILE A 123 4.77 -6.39 13.02
CA ILE A 123 4.24 -5.77 14.25
C ILE A 123 2.73 -5.54 14.17
N ALA A 124 2.16 -5.39 12.97
CA ALA A 124 0.73 -5.27 12.75
C ALA A 124 -0.01 -6.48 13.37
N GLY A 125 -0.80 -6.23 14.42
CA GLY A 125 -1.50 -7.27 15.19
C GLY A 125 -0.71 -7.90 16.35
N ALA A 126 0.54 -7.48 16.59
CA ALA A 126 1.30 -7.86 17.79
C ALA A 126 0.96 -6.98 19.00
N SER A 127 0.41 -5.78 18.76
CA SER A 127 -0.26 -5.00 19.79
C SER A 127 -1.69 -5.50 19.93
N GLY A 128 -1.92 -6.37 20.93
CA GLY A 128 -3.27 -6.54 21.50
C GLY A 128 -3.83 -5.19 21.96
N PRO A 129 -5.16 -5.07 22.14
CA PRO A 129 -5.77 -3.81 22.54
C PRO A 129 -5.07 -3.24 23.77
N LYS A 130 -4.59 -2.00 23.68
CA LYS A 130 -4.42 -1.18 24.88
C LYS A 130 -5.83 -0.83 25.31
N GLU A 131 -6.32 -1.53 26.32
CA GLU A 131 -7.48 -1.14 27.12
C GLU A 131 -7.35 0.32 27.61
#